data_AF-A0A838INY0-F1
#
_entry.id   AF-A0A838INY0-F1
#
_cell.length_a   1.000
_cell.length_b   1.000
_cell.length_c   1.000
_cell.angle_alpha   90.00
_cell.angle_beta   90.00
_cell.angle_gamma   90.00
#
_symmetry.space_group_name_H-M   'P 1'
#
loop_
_entity.id
_entity.type
_entity.pdbx_description
1 polymer ?
#
loop_
_entity_poly.entity_id
_entity_poly.type
_entity_poly.pdbx_seq_one_letter_code
_entity_poly.pdbx_strand_id
1 'polypeptide(L)'
;MMKKTNNNNAKPETPESKVQLIVDAELERNEAFQPWWSAMARPLEELLGFVPSVRDTRSGRSAARQTRIALVVIGVLVMALGQRPLWIVVGLTLMLLALVVPLDELKKRGWLGHVRGLRASQTRRVRSAASLVFDGRRIELREGTTMVRRVLVNRGTHEVELRRRGALVCLGILAPSRRKREAIWICASNARIDADTLAELDASEVDLPVHVASADWEQIYAALSPPARTLGP
;
A
#
# COMPACT_ATOMS: atom_id res chain seq x y z
N MET A 1 9.09 -71.79 -15.81
CA MET A 1 8.50 -70.51 -16.26
C MET A 1 7.35 -70.15 -15.32
N MET A 2 7.61 -69.28 -14.34
CA MET A 2 6.64 -68.87 -13.31
C MET A 2 5.85 -67.64 -13.78
N LYS A 3 4.52 -67.78 -13.89
CA LYS A 3 3.58 -66.66 -14.07
C LYS A 3 3.36 -65.99 -12.71
N LYS A 4 3.82 -64.74 -12.55
CA LYS A 4 3.41 -63.86 -11.45
C LYS A 4 2.14 -63.12 -11.86
N THR A 5 1.02 -63.49 -11.24
CA THR A 5 -0.25 -62.75 -11.32
C THR A 5 -0.20 -61.58 -10.34
N ASN A 6 -0.21 -60.36 -10.87
CA ASN A 6 -0.19 -59.13 -10.10
C ASN A 6 -1.63 -58.77 -9.71
N ASN A 7 -1.95 -58.84 -8.42
CA ASN A 7 -3.30 -58.65 -7.90
C ASN A 7 -3.48 -57.17 -7.51
N ASN A 8 -3.98 -56.36 -8.44
CA ASN A 8 -4.32 -54.96 -8.21
C ASN A 8 -5.69 -54.86 -7.54
N ASN A 9 -5.72 -54.95 -6.22
CA ASN A 9 -6.86 -54.52 -5.42
C ASN A 9 -6.94 -52.98 -5.42
N ALA A 10 -7.51 -52.42 -6.48
CA ALA A 10 -7.94 -51.03 -6.50
C ALA A 10 -9.15 -50.90 -5.56
N LYS A 11 -8.89 -50.36 -4.37
CA LYS A 11 -9.93 -49.97 -3.41
C LYS A 11 -10.77 -48.86 -4.06
N PRO A 12 -12.09 -49.03 -4.25
CA PRO A 12 -12.92 -47.99 -4.82
C PRO A 12 -12.97 -46.80 -3.85
N GLU A 13 -12.30 -45.71 -4.21
CA GLU A 13 -12.43 -44.44 -3.52
C GLU A 13 -13.85 -43.93 -3.74
N THR A 14 -14.68 -44.01 -2.70
CA THR A 14 -16.00 -43.39 -2.69
C THR A 14 -15.79 -41.88 -2.72
N PRO A 15 -16.40 -41.13 -3.66
CA PRO A 15 -16.28 -39.68 -3.67
C PRO A 15 -17.07 -39.11 -2.49
N GLU A 16 -16.44 -39.03 -1.32
CA GLU A 16 -16.88 -38.12 -0.27
C GLU A 16 -16.82 -36.72 -0.85
N SER A 17 -17.99 -36.20 -1.22
CA SER A 17 -18.21 -34.78 -1.51
C SER A 17 -17.80 -33.99 -0.26
N LYS A 18 -16.52 -33.63 -0.18
CA LYS A 18 -16.01 -32.72 0.83
C LYS A 18 -16.68 -31.39 0.56
N VAL A 19 -17.60 -31.01 1.44
CA VAL A 19 -18.26 -29.72 1.42
C VAL A 19 -17.16 -28.65 1.46
N GLN A 20 -16.89 -28.04 0.31
CA GLN A 20 -15.97 -26.91 0.19
C GLN A 20 -16.80 -25.65 0.31
N LEU A 21 -16.49 -24.82 1.29
CA LEU A 21 -17.06 -23.47 1.41
C LEU A 21 -16.15 -22.52 0.63
N ILE A 22 -16.71 -21.89 -0.40
CA ILE A 22 -16.02 -20.86 -1.19
C ILE A 22 -16.79 -19.56 -0.96
N VAL A 23 -16.06 -18.53 -0.52
CA VAL A 23 -16.59 -17.21 -0.17
C VAL A 23 -15.91 -16.17 -1.01
N ASP A 24 -16.70 -15.26 -1.58
CA ASP A 24 -16.19 -14.08 -2.29
C ASP A 24 -15.61 -13.08 -1.28
N ALA A 25 -14.47 -12.51 -1.61
CA ALA A 25 -13.74 -11.63 -0.72
C ALA A 25 -13.09 -10.46 -1.46
N GLU A 26 -12.79 -9.39 -0.73
CA GLU A 26 -11.96 -8.28 -1.21
C GLU A 26 -10.63 -8.26 -0.46
N LEU A 27 -9.53 -8.41 -1.18
CA LEU A 27 -8.18 -8.31 -0.62
C LEU A 27 -7.74 -6.84 -0.61
N GLU A 28 -7.41 -6.30 0.56
CA GLU A 28 -6.84 -4.96 0.70
C GLU A 28 -5.30 -5.06 0.71
N ARG A 29 -4.63 -4.41 -0.25
CA ARG A 29 -3.16 -4.33 -0.31
C ARG A 29 -2.70 -2.88 -0.36
N ASN A 30 -1.57 -2.60 0.30
CA ASN A 30 -0.86 -1.34 0.09
C ASN A 30 0.03 -1.49 -1.14
N GLU A 31 -0.32 -0.81 -2.22
CA GLU A 31 0.49 -0.78 -3.43
C GLU A 31 1.32 0.50 -3.46
N ALA A 32 2.59 0.35 -3.85
CA ALA A 32 3.44 1.49 -4.14
C ALA A 32 2.94 2.14 -5.43
N PHE A 33 2.35 3.32 -5.29
CA PHE A 33 1.85 4.11 -6.39
C PHE A 33 2.85 5.25 -6.67
N GLN A 34 3.25 5.36 -7.94
CA GLN A 34 4.01 6.49 -8.41
C GLN A 34 3.07 7.40 -9.21
N PRO A 35 2.68 8.58 -8.71
CA PRO A 35 1.78 9.46 -9.43
C PRO A 35 2.40 9.89 -10.77
N TRP A 36 1.57 10.05 -11.81
CA TRP A 36 2.03 10.45 -13.14
C TRP A 36 2.81 11.78 -13.12
N TRP A 37 2.43 12.71 -12.23
CA TRP A 37 3.12 13.99 -12.05
C TRP A 37 4.51 13.84 -11.43
N SER A 38 4.85 12.70 -10.81
CA SER A 38 6.21 12.45 -10.27
C SER A 38 7.27 12.44 -11.38
N ALA A 39 6.88 12.19 -12.63
CA ALA A 39 7.76 12.31 -13.79
C ALA A 39 8.23 13.77 -14.00
N MET A 40 7.37 14.75 -13.69
CA MET A 40 7.70 16.18 -13.73
C MET A 40 8.60 16.63 -12.58
N ALA A 41 8.68 15.86 -11.49
CA ALA A 41 9.50 16.22 -10.34
C ALA A 41 11.01 16.23 -10.66
N ARG A 42 11.47 15.36 -11.57
CA ARG A 42 12.89 15.32 -12.00
C ARG A 42 13.35 16.62 -12.69
N PRO A 43 12.70 17.10 -13.76
CA PRO A 43 13.12 18.35 -14.39
C PRO A 43 12.96 19.55 -13.46
N LEU A 44 11.96 19.55 -12.56
CA LEU A 44 11.83 20.56 -11.52
C LEU A 44 13.00 20.55 -10.52
N GLU A 45 13.47 19.37 -10.10
CA GLU A 45 14.65 19.23 -9.24
C GLU A 45 15.91 19.76 -9.93
N GLU A 46 16.11 19.44 -11.21
CA GLU A 46 17.24 19.94 -12.01
C GLU A 46 17.18 21.46 -12.16
N LEU A 47 16.03 22.02 -12.55
CA LEU A 47 15.82 23.47 -12.65
C LEU A 47 16.10 24.19 -11.34
N LEU A 48 15.58 23.67 -10.22
CA LEU A 48 15.86 24.21 -8.88
C LEU A 48 17.33 24.08 -8.50
N GLY A 49 18.00 23.02 -8.96
CA GLY A 49 19.43 22.81 -8.81
C GLY A 49 20.26 23.95 -9.40
N PHE A 50 19.90 24.41 -10.61
CA PHE A 50 20.57 25.52 -11.31
C PHE A 50 20.32 26.90 -10.71
N VAL A 51 19.26 27.08 -9.91
CA VAL A 51 18.99 28.39 -9.28
C VAL A 51 20.11 28.71 -8.28
N PRO A 52 20.79 29.87 -8.41
CA PRO A 52 21.83 30.27 -7.47
C PRO A 52 21.23 30.41 -6.06
N SER A 53 21.83 29.70 -5.10
CA SER A 53 21.50 29.84 -3.68
C SER A 53 22.49 30.73 -2.97
N VAL A 54 21.99 31.60 -2.12
CA VAL A 54 22.81 32.51 -1.35
C VAL A 54 22.68 32.16 0.14
N ARG A 55 23.83 32.10 0.82
CA ARG A 55 23.90 31.95 2.28
C ARG A 55 23.37 33.20 2.97
N ASP A 56 22.74 33.05 4.12
CA ASP A 56 22.23 34.17 4.92
C ASP A 56 23.36 34.85 5.74
N THR A 57 24.45 35.20 5.05
CA THR A 57 25.62 35.91 5.61
C THR A 57 25.71 37.31 5.01
N ARG A 58 26.52 38.20 5.60
CA ARG A 58 26.72 39.56 5.07
C ARG A 58 27.27 39.56 3.63
N SER A 59 28.19 38.64 3.34
CA SER A 59 28.74 38.42 1.98
C SER A 59 27.73 37.77 1.03
N GLY A 60 26.84 36.91 1.55
CA GLY A 60 25.75 36.36 0.77
C GLY A 60 24.78 37.45 0.32
N ARG A 61 24.31 38.29 1.24
CA ARG A 61 23.40 39.41 0.91
C ARG A 61 23.95 40.36 -0.16
N SER A 62 25.26 40.62 -0.18
CA SER A 62 25.88 41.41 -1.26
C SER A 62 25.93 40.67 -2.59
N ALA A 63 26.28 39.38 -2.60
CA ALA A 63 26.24 38.57 -3.82
C ALA A 63 24.81 38.48 -4.38
N ALA A 64 23.80 38.40 -3.51
CA ALA A 64 22.41 38.41 -3.94
C ALA A 64 22.00 39.68 -4.66
N ARG A 65 22.38 40.84 -4.13
CA ARG A 65 22.15 42.13 -4.79
C ARG A 65 22.85 42.18 -6.15
N GLN A 66 24.10 41.71 -6.24
CA GLN A 66 24.83 41.66 -7.50
C GLN A 66 24.14 40.77 -8.54
N THR A 67 23.68 39.57 -8.15
CA THR A 67 22.95 38.68 -9.07
C THR A 67 21.62 39.28 -9.54
N ARG A 68 20.89 40.00 -8.67
CA ARG A 68 19.66 40.69 -9.05
C ARG A 68 19.92 41.79 -10.07
N ILE A 69 20.93 42.63 -9.79
CA ILE A 69 21.35 43.70 -10.69
C ILE A 69 21.77 43.11 -12.04
N ALA A 70 22.58 42.04 -12.04
CA ALA A 70 23.02 41.38 -13.26
C ALA A 70 21.83 40.85 -14.09
N LEU A 71 20.86 40.17 -13.45
CA LEU A 71 19.66 39.69 -14.14
C LEU A 71 18.82 40.82 -14.73
N VAL A 72 18.64 41.93 -14.00
CA VAL A 72 17.93 43.11 -14.51
C VAL A 72 18.65 43.70 -15.71
N VAL A 73 19.97 43.88 -15.64
CA VAL A 73 20.80 44.42 -16.73
C VAL A 73 20.72 43.52 -17.97
N ILE A 74 20.83 42.20 -17.81
CA ILE A 74 20.66 41.23 -18.90
C ILE A 74 19.25 41.34 -19.48
N GLY A 75 18.22 41.44 -18.64
CA GLY A 75 16.84 41.67 -19.06
C GLY A 75 16.71 42.91 -19.94
N VAL A 76 17.26 44.07 -19.52
CA VAL A 76 17.25 45.32 -20.29
C VAL A 76 17.94 45.11 -21.65
N LEU A 77 19.12 44.49 -21.65
CA LEU A 77 19.91 44.22 -22.86
C LEU A 77 19.14 43.34 -23.85
N VAL A 78 18.50 42.27 -23.39
CA VAL A 78 17.68 41.39 -24.22
C VAL A 78 16.49 42.13 -24.82
N MET A 79 15.84 43.02 -24.06
CA MET A 79 14.74 43.85 -24.57
C MET A 79 15.24 44.87 -25.60
N ALA A 80 16.39 45.52 -25.35
CA ALA A 80 16.94 46.57 -26.21
C ALA A 80 17.50 46.02 -27.54
N LEU A 81 18.14 44.86 -27.51
CA LEU A 81 18.70 44.20 -28.70
C LEU A 81 17.68 43.34 -29.45
N GLY A 82 16.60 42.95 -28.77
CA GLY A 82 15.56 42.09 -29.31
C GLY A 82 14.58 42.85 -30.20
N GLN A 83 14.76 42.82 -31.52
CA GLN A 83 13.85 43.48 -32.47
C GLN A 83 12.47 42.80 -32.60
N ARG A 84 12.28 41.62 -32.00
CA ARG A 84 11.01 40.87 -32.05
C ARG A 84 10.26 40.98 -30.72
N PRO A 85 8.93 41.04 -30.72
CA PRO A 85 8.13 41.14 -29.49
C PRO A 85 8.37 39.98 -28.51
N LEU A 86 8.75 38.80 -29.01
CA LEU A 86 9.13 37.65 -28.18
C LEU A 86 10.30 37.98 -27.24
N TRP A 87 11.31 38.71 -27.70
CA TRP A 87 12.48 39.06 -26.89
C TRP A 87 12.16 40.07 -25.79
N ILE A 88 11.19 40.96 -26.05
CA ILE A 88 10.68 41.90 -25.04
C ILE A 88 10.05 41.11 -23.89
N VAL A 89 9.23 40.10 -24.20
CA VAL A 89 8.61 39.22 -23.20
C VAL A 89 9.67 38.44 -22.42
N VAL A 90 10.67 37.88 -23.11
CA VAL A 90 11.78 37.15 -22.46
C VAL A 90 12.56 38.05 -21.51
N GLY A 91 12.91 39.27 -21.93
CA GLY A 91 13.63 40.22 -21.10
C GLY A 91 12.81 40.69 -19.88
N LEU A 92 11.50 40.94 -20.06
CA LEU A 92 10.59 41.22 -18.94
C LEU A 92 10.53 40.05 -17.95
N THR A 93 10.48 38.82 -18.46
CA THR A 93 10.45 37.61 -17.64
C THR A 93 11.73 37.45 -16.82
N LEU A 94 12.90 37.74 -17.41
CA LEU A 94 14.19 37.74 -16.70
C LEU A 94 14.23 38.79 -15.58
N MET A 95 13.68 39.98 -15.81
CA MET A 95 13.57 41.01 -14.78
C MET A 95 12.64 40.60 -13.64
N LEU A 96 11.47 40.03 -13.96
CA LEU A 96 10.55 39.50 -12.94
C LEU A 96 11.20 38.38 -12.14
N LEU A 97 11.99 37.51 -12.79
CA LEU A 97 12.74 36.45 -12.12
C LEU A 97 13.76 37.02 -11.11
N ALA A 98 14.34 38.19 -11.38
CA ALA A 98 15.26 38.88 -10.46
C ALA A 98 14.60 39.35 -9.14
N LEU A 99 13.26 39.44 -9.09
CA LEU A 99 12.55 39.71 -7.84
C LEU A 99 12.53 38.49 -6.91
N VAL A 100 12.51 37.30 -7.50
CA VAL A 100 12.39 36.02 -6.78
C VAL A 100 13.77 35.38 -6.55
N VAL A 101 14.71 35.60 -7.46
CA VAL A 101 16.09 35.08 -7.43
C VAL A 101 17.04 36.17 -6.90
N PRO A 102 18.05 35.83 -6.08
CA PRO A 102 18.37 34.50 -5.59
C PRO A 102 17.50 34.08 -4.42
N LEU A 103 17.29 32.77 -4.34
CA LEU A 103 16.59 32.12 -3.25
C LEU A 103 17.53 31.97 -2.06
N ASP A 104 17.00 32.21 -0.87
CA ASP A 104 17.69 31.90 0.38
C ASP A 104 18.01 30.40 0.41
N GLU A 105 19.21 30.03 0.87
CA GLU A 105 19.63 28.62 0.92
C GLU A 105 18.63 27.73 1.68
N LEU A 106 18.03 28.26 2.76
CA LEU A 106 16.98 27.57 3.52
C LEU A 106 15.73 27.29 2.68
N LYS A 107 15.29 28.27 1.88
CA LYS A 107 14.13 28.11 0.99
C LYS A 107 14.43 27.13 -0.13
N LYS A 108 15.62 27.19 -0.74
CA LYS A 108 16.04 26.22 -1.77
C LYS A 108 16.07 24.79 -1.21
N ARG A 109 16.65 24.59 -0.01
CA ARG A 109 16.65 23.28 0.66
C ARG A 109 15.23 22.78 0.96
N GLY A 110 14.35 23.65 1.45
CA GLY A 110 12.95 23.32 1.69
C GLY A 110 12.21 22.91 0.42
N TRP A 111 12.39 23.66 -0.67
CA TRP A 111 11.78 23.36 -1.97
C TRP A 111 12.32 22.06 -2.57
N LEU A 112 13.64 21.84 -2.54
CA LEU A 112 14.23 20.56 -2.97
C LEU A 112 13.73 19.40 -2.11
N GLY A 113 13.59 19.59 -0.80
CA GLY A 113 12.99 18.61 0.10
C GLY A 113 11.55 18.28 -0.28
N HIS A 114 10.76 19.30 -0.60
CA HIS A 114 9.37 19.12 -1.04
C HIS A 114 9.28 18.38 -2.37
N VAL A 115 10.08 18.76 -3.38
CA VAL A 115 10.14 18.09 -4.70
C VAL A 115 10.61 16.65 -4.58
N ARG A 116 11.56 16.36 -3.68
CA ARG A 116 11.97 14.98 -3.38
C ARG A 116 10.89 14.19 -2.66
N GLY A 117 10.17 14.80 -1.72
CA GLY A 117 9.03 14.19 -1.04
C GLY A 117 7.89 13.88 -2.01
N LEU A 118 7.68 14.73 -3.01
CA LEU A 118 6.77 14.52 -4.12
C LEU A 118 7.17 13.31 -4.99
N ARG A 119 8.47 12.99 -5.08
CA ARG A 119 8.96 11.79 -5.77
C ARG A 119 8.90 10.51 -4.90
N ALA A 120 8.77 10.63 -3.58
CA ALA A 120 8.72 9.47 -2.70
C ALA A 120 7.54 8.57 -3.07
N SER A 121 7.76 7.25 -3.09
CA SER A 121 6.73 6.26 -3.40
C SER A 121 5.57 6.42 -2.42
N GLN A 122 4.41 6.81 -2.91
CA GLN A 122 3.22 6.94 -2.08
C GLN A 122 2.55 5.57 -2.00
N THR A 123 2.17 5.14 -0.81
CA THR A 123 1.41 3.89 -0.66
C THR A 123 -0.08 4.20 -0.77
N ARG A 124 -0.77 3.52 -1.70
CA ARG A 124 -2.23 3.58 -1.80
C ARG A 124 -2.82 2.23 -1.42
N ARG A 125 -3.92 2.26 -0.67
CA ARG A 125 -4.73 1.07 -0.41
C ARG A 125 -5.57 0.76 -1.64
N VAL A 126 -5.38 -0.43 -2.18
CA VAL A 126 -6.12 -0.96 -3.33
C VAL A 126 -6.88 -2.20 -2.87
N ARG A 127 -8.14 -2.32 -3.31
CA ARG A 127 -8.95 -3.53 -3.08
C ARG A 127 -9.05 -4.30 -4.39
N SER A 128 -8.71 -5.58 -4.35
CA SER A 128 -8.84 -6.50 -5.47
C SER A 128 -9.80 -7.65 -5.12
N ALA A 129 -10.48 -8.17 -6.13
CA ALA A 129 -11.35 -9.34 -5.96
C ALA A 129 -10.52 -10.58 -5.60
N ALA A 130 -10.94 -11.28 -4.57
CA ALA A 130 -10.31 -12.47 -4.02
C ALA A 130 -11.37 -13.50 -3.63
N SER A 131 -10.93 -14.69 -3.26
CA SER A 131 -11.80 -15.72 -2.70
C SER A 131 -11.13 -16.43 -1.54
N LEU A 132 -11.96 -16.81 -0.56
CA LEU A 132 -11.57 -17.67 0.55
C LEU A 132 -12.14 -19.05 0.31
N VAL A 133 -11.27 -20.06 0.36
CA VAL A 133 -11.66 -21.46 0.17
C VAL A 133 -11.36 -22.22 1.45
N PHE A 134 -12.40 -22.81 2.02
CA PHE A 134 -12.32 -23.67 3.20
C PHE A 134 -12.73 -25.10 2.82
N ASP A 135 -11.80 -26.05 3.00
CA ASP A 135 -12.01 -27.47 2.70
C ASP A 135 -12.16 -28.35 3.95
N GLY A 136 -12.40 -27.73 5.11
CA GLY A 136 -12.42 -28.39 6.42
C GLY A 136 -11.03 -28.71 6.99
N ARG A 137 -9.97 -28.65 6.19
CA ARG A 137 -8.58 -28.92 6.62
C ARG A 137 -7.69 -27.70 6.59
N ARG A 138 -7.97 -26.76 5.72
CA ARG A 138 -7.21 -25.53 5.52
C ARG A 138 -8.12 -24.42 5.02
N ILE A 139 -7.67 -23.19 5.26
CA ILE A 139 -8.17 -21.98 4.62
C ILE A 139 -7.14 -21.49 3.63
N GLU A 140 -7.58 -21.27 2.41
CA GLU A 140 -6.79 -20.69 1.33
C GLU A 140 -7.38 -19.34 0.92
N LEU A 141 -6.52 -18.33 0.85
CA LEU A 141 -6.84 -17.04 0.24
C LEU A 141 -6.29 -17.04 -1.19
N ARG A 142 -7.16 -16.81 -2.16
CA ARG A 142 -6.83 -16.78 -3.58
C ARG A 142 -7.16 -15.44 -4.21
N GLU A 143 -6.32 -14.99 -5.13
CA GLU A 143 -6.53 -13.82 -5.98
C GLU A 143 -6.58 -14.33 -7.42
N GLY A 144 -7.80 -14.45 -7.96
CA GLY A 144 -8.05 -15.18 -9.21
C GLY A 144 -7.63 -16.65 -9.10
N THR A 145 -6.66 -17.06 -9.92
CA THR A 145 -6.11 -18.43 -9.91
C THR A 145 -4.90 -18.61 -8.99
N THR A 146 -4.36 -17.52 -8.44
CA THR A 146 -3.13 -17.54 -7.64
C THR A 146 -3.44 -17.69 -6.16
N MET A 147 -2.81 -18.66 -5.50
CA MET A 147 -2.89 -18.80 -4.04
C MET A 147 -1.97 -17.77 -3.38
N VAL A 148 -2.56 -16.88 -2.57
CA VAL A 148 -1.84 -15.81 -1.87
C VAL A 148 -1.42 -16.26 -0.47
N ARG A 149 -2.32 -16.93 0.27
CA ARG A 149 -2.04 -17.49 1.61
C ARG A 149 -2.74 -18.82 1.84
N ARG A 150 -2.18 -19.61 2.76
CA ARG A 150 -2.77 -20.87 3.22
C ARG A 150 -2.47 -21.09 4.69
N VAL A 151 -3.50 -21.39 5.49
CA VAL A 151 -3.37 -21.81 6.89
C VAL A 151 -4.03 -23.18 7.07
N LEU A 152 -3.33 -24.10 7.74
CA LEU A 152 -3.87 -25.43 8.06
C LEU A 152 -4.67 -25.35 9.37
N VAL A 153 -5.93 -25.78 9.35
CA VAL A 153 -6.83 -25.73 10.52
C VAL A 153 -7.03 -27.09 11.18
N ASN A 154 -6.85 -28.21 10.46
CA ASN A 154 -7.16 -29.55 11.00
C ASN A 154 -6.20 -30.09 12.06
N ARG A 155 -5.05 -29.46 12.29
CA ARG A 155 -4.03 -29.99 13.21
C ARG A 155 -4.17 -29.48 14.65
N GLY A 156 -5.15 -28.64 14.95
CA GLY A 156 -5.31 -28.02 16.28
C GLY A 156 -4.15 -27.09 16.67
N THR A 157 -3.23 -26.79 15.74
CA THR A 157 -2.06 -25.94 15.96
C THR A 157 -2.27 -24.49 15.53
N HIS A 158 -3.45 -24.17 15.00
CA HIS A 158 -3.81 -22.82 14.60
C HIS A 158 -4.50 -22.13 15.77
N GLU A 159 -4.30 -20.82 15.87
CA GLU A 159 -5.01 -19.99 16.84
C GLU A 159 -6.02 -19.14 16.07
N VAL A 160 -7.23 -19.05 16.62
CA VAL A 160 -8.30 -18.21 16.09
C VAL A 160 -8.47 -17.06 17.07
N GLU A 161 -8.26 -15.83 16.60
CA GLU A 161 -8.43 -14.62 17.40
C GLU A 161 -9.52 -13.74 16.83
N LEU A 162 -10.31 -13.11 17.70
CA LEU A 162 -11.23 -12.06 17.34
C LEU A 162 -10.66 -10.73 17.82
N ARG A 163 -10.54 -9.77 16.90
CA ARG A 163 -10.12 -8.41 17.20
C ARG A 163 -10.96 -7.42 16.39
N ARG A 164 -10.94 -6.14 16.76
CA ARG A 164 -11.59 -5.07 15.99
C ARG A 164 -10.57 -4.24 15.24
N ARG A 165 -10.94 -3.72 14.06
CA ARG A 165 -10.13 -2.76 13.29
C ARG A 165 -11.03 -1.59 12.91
N GLY A 166 -11.04 -0.53 13.72
CA GLY A 166 -12.08 0.49 13.63
C GLY A 166 -13.47 -0.11 13.84
N ALA A 167 -14.38 0.08 12.89
CA ALA A 167 -15.75 -0.47 12.95
C ALA A 167 -15.89 -1.91 12.43
N LEU A 168 -14.78 -2.56 12.03
CA LEU A 168 -14.80 -3.90 11.48
C LEU A 168 -14.46 -4.93 12.55
N VAL A 169 -15.18 -6.05 12.54
CA VAL A 169 -14.82 -7.24 13.33
C VAL A 169 -13.95 -8.13 12.46
N CYS A 170 -12.77 -8.49 12.97
CA CYS A 170 -11.77 -9.26 12.26
C CYS A 170 -11.48 -10.60 12.95
N LEU A 171 -11.53 -11.66 12.17
CA LEU A 171 -11.18 -13.02 12.53
C LEU A 171 -9.76 -13.32 12.04
N GLY A 172 -8.82 -13.43 12.97
CA GLY A 172 -7.43 -13.79 12.71
C GLY A 172 -7.24 -15.29 12.78
N ILE A 173 -6.86 -15.91 11.66
CA ILE A 173 -6.46 -17.32 11.61
C ILE A 173 -4.93 -17.34 11.58
N LEU A 174 -4.33 -17.62 12.73
CA LEU A 174 -2.90 -17.55 12.93
C LEU A 174 -2.26 -18.92 12.69
N ALA A 175 -1.22 -18.92 11.84
CA ALA A 175 -0.36 -20.08 11.68
C ALA A 175 0.46 -20.33 12.97
N PRO A 176 0.94 -21.57 13.22
CA PRO A 176 1.71 -21.89 14.43
C PRO A 176 2.99 -21.05 14.59
N SER A 177 3.55 -20.55 13.48
CA SER A 177 4.73 -19.69 13.45
C SER A 177 4.48 -18.29 14.02
N ARG A 178 3.20 -17.89 14.18
CA ARG A 178 2.73 -16.53 14.50
C ARG A 178 3.32 -15.43 13.61
N ARG A 179 3.81 -15.79 12.41
CA ARG A 179 4.33 -14.81 11.45
C ARG A 179 3.18 -14.04 10.82
N LYS A 180 3.22 -12.72 10.90
CA LYS A 180 2.27 -11.79 10.26
C LYS A 180 2.00 -12.11 8.77
N ARG A 181 3.01 -12.56 8.01
CA ARG A 181 2.88 -12.91 6.59
C ARG A 181 2.11 -14.21 6.33
N GLU A 182 1.94 -15.05 7.34
CA GLU A 182 1.27 -16.35 7.23
C GLU A 182 -0.16 -16.31 7.79
N ALA A 183 -0.48 -15.34 8.65
CA ALA A 183 -1.83 -15.14 9.18
C ALA A 183 -2.83 -14.71 8.09
N ILE A 184 -4.08 -15.13 8.21
CA ILE A 184 -5.19 -14.63 7.39
C ILE A 184 -6.14 -13.88 8.32
N TRP A 185 -6.35 -12.59 8.05
CA TRP A 185 -7.29 -11.75 8.79
C TRP A 185 -8.53 -11.50 7.94
N ILE A 186 -9.67 -11.99 8.40
CA ILE A 186 -10.96 -11.91 7.70
C ILE A 186 -11.85 -10.92 8.44
N CYS A 187 -12.09 -9.76 7.84
CA CYS A 187 -12.84 -8.67 8.43
C CYS A 187 -14.23 -8.54 7.77
N ALA A 188 -15.23 -8.21 8.56
CA ALA A 188 -16.55 -7.85 8.06
C ALA A 188 -17.10 -6.64 8.81
N SER A 189 -17.92 -5.85 8.11
CA SER A 189 -18.77 -4.86 8.74
C SER A 189 -20.03 -5.52 9.28
N ASN A 190 -20.59 -4.98 10.37
CA ASN A 190 -21.87 -5.40 10.94
C ASN A 190 -21.95 -6.88 11.37
N ALA A 191 -20.82 -7.51 11.71
CA ALA A 191 -20.85 -8.83 12.34
C ALA A 191 -21.67 -8.76 13.64
N ARG A 192 -22.45 -9.82 13.94
CA ARG A 192 -23.28 -9.88 15.15
C ARG A 192 -22.52 -9.86 16.48
N ILE A 193 -21.19 -9.86 16.44
CA ILE A 193 -20.32 -9.76 17.61
C ILE A 193 -20.14 -8.28 17.93
N ASP A 194 -20.31 -7.93 19.20
CA ASP A 194 -20.09 -6.56 19.67
C ASP A 194 -18.61 -6.18 19.56
N ALA A 195 -18.30 -5.36 18.55
CA ALA A 195 -16.95 -4.94 18.22
C ALA A 195 -16.28 -4.18 19.37
N ASP A 196 -17.03 -3.48 20.22
CA ASP A 196 -16.49 -2.65 21.30
C ASP A 196 -15.93 -3.47 22.47
N THR A 197 -16.28 -4.76 22.53
CA THR A 197 -15.72 -5.70 23.51
C THR A 197 -14.39 -6.31 23.08
N LEU A 198 -13.99 -6.14 21.81
CA LEU A 198 -12.81 -6.75 21.23
C LEU A 198 -11.58 -5.84 21.32
N ALA A 199 -10.40 -6.43 21.46
CA ALA A 199 -9.14 -5.69 21.43
C ALA A 199 -8.89 -5.07 20.04
N GLU A 200 -8.32 -3.86 20.00
CA GLU A 200 -7.95 -3.19 18.75
C GLU A 200 -6.80 -3.95 18.05
N LEU A 201 -6.94 -4.12 16.73
CA LEU A 201 -5.97 -4.73 15.84
C LEU A 201 -5.15 -3.64 15.15
N ASP A 202 -3.86 -3.58 15.47
CA ASP A 202 -2.97 -2.59 14.87
C ASP A 202 -2.75 -2.91 13.37
N ALA A 203 -2.74 -1.86 12.54
CA ALA A 203 -2.37 -1.97 11.13
C ALA A 203 -0.95 -2.55 10.95
N SER A 204 -0.06 -2.41 11.96
CA SER A 204 1.27 -3.00 11.96
C SER A 204 1.25 -4.54 12.11
N GLU A 205 0.18 -5.13 12.65
CA GLU A 205 0.02 -6.57 12.84
C GLU A 205 -0.62 -7.26 11.62
N VAL A 206 -1.36 -6.52 10.78
CA VAL A 206 -2.08 -7.05 9.62
C VAL A 206 -1.37 -6.72 8.32
N ASP A 207 -1.08 -7.74 7.52
CA ASP A 207 -0.36 -7.56 6.25
C ASP A 207 -1.33 -7.47 5.09
N LEU A 208 -2.28 -8.41 5.04
CA LEU A 208 -3.29 -8.54 4.00
C LEU A 208 -4.64 -8.78 4.67
N PRO A 209 -5.37 -7.71 5.05
CA PRO A 209 -6.75 -7.83 5.49
C PRO A 209 -7.63 -8.24 4.32
N VAL A 210 -8.49 -9.22 4.59
CA VAL A 210 -9.48 -9.75 3.65
C VAL A 210 -10.84 -9.28 4.14
N HIS A 211 -11.60 -8.60 3.29
CA HIS A 211 -12.96 -8.15 3.61
C HIS A 211 -13.97 -9.10 3.00
N VAL A 212 -15.00 -9.48 3.76
CA VAL A 212 -16.09 -10.36 3.31
C VAL A 212 -17.43 -9.77 3.74
N ALA A 213 -18.52 -10.25 3.14
CA ALA A 213 -19.86 -9.92 3.60
C ALA A 213 -20.12 -10.50 5.01
N SER A 214 -20.94 -9.82 5.81
CA SER A 214 -21.25 -10.26 7.18
C SER A 214 -21.82 -11.68 7.24
N ALA A 215 -22.65 -12.08 6.28
CA ALA A 215 -23.24 -13.42 6.24
C ALA A 215 -22.17 -14.51 6.03
N ASP A 216 -21.20 -14.25 5.15
CA ASP A 216 -20.12 -15.20 4.88
C ASP A 216 -19.10 -15.24 6.01
N TRP A 217 -18.87 -14.09 6.65
CA TRP A 217 -18.07 -14.01 7.86
C TRP A 217 -18.61 -14.91 8.96
N GLU A 218 -19.93 -14.87 9.20
CA GLU A 218 -20.60 -15.72 10.19
C GLU A 218 -20.48 -17.21 9.83
N GLN A 219 -20.61 -17.56 8.55
CA GLN A 219 -20.43 -18.93 8.08
C GLN A 219 -18.99 -19.43 8.31
N ILE A 220 -17.99 -18.61 7.99
CA ILE A 220 -16.58 -18.94 8.21
C ILE A 220 -16.30 -19.07 9.70
N TYR A 221 -16.80 -18.12 10.52
CA TYR A 221 -16.62 -18.15 11.97
C TYR A 221 -17.26 -19.41 12.58
N ALA A 222 -18.47 -19.77 12.17
CA ALA A 222 -19.14 -20.99 12.62
C ALA A 222 -18.41 -22.27 12.18
N ALA A 223 -17.79 -22.27 10.99
CA ALA A 223 -17.03 -23.40 10.49
C ALA A 223 -15.67 -23.59 11.20
N LEU A 224 -15.09 -22.51 11.73
CA LEU A 224 -13.80 -22.52 12.44
C LEU A 224 -13.94 -22.63 13.95
N SER A 225 -15.05 -22.13 14.51
CA SER A 225 -15.33 -22.28 15.93
C SER A 225 -15.63 -23.75 16.20
N PRO A 226 -14.91 -24.40 17.11
CA PRO A 226 -15.27 -25.76 17.50
C PRO A 226 -16.73 -25.76 18.00
N PRO A 227 -17.55 -26.77 17.66
CA PRO A 227 -18.86 -26.90 18.28
C PRO A 227 -18.62 -26.89 19.79
N ALA A 228 -19.35 -26.04 20.51
CA ALA A 228 -19.33 -26.03 21.97
C ALA A 228 -19.45 -27.48 22.40
N ARG A 229 -18.39 -28.06 22.97
CA ARG A 229 -18.47 -29.39 23.55
C ARG A 229 -19.56 -29.26 24.59
N THR A 230 -20.73 -29.79 24.29
CA THR A 230 -21.75 -30.05 25.29
C THR A 230 -21.05 -30.95 26.30
N LEU A 231 -20.58 -30.34 27.39
CA LEU A 231 -20.19 -31.07 28.57
C LEU A 231 -21.44 -31.88 28.91
N GLY A 232 -21.34 -33.20 28.67
CA GLY A 232 -22.40 -34.12 29.04
C GLY A 232 -22.72 -33.94 30.52
N PRO A 233 -23.98 -34.18 30.90
CA PRO A 233 -24.48 -33.92 32.25
C PRO A 233 -23.65 -34.59 33.35
#